data_AF-A0A0G0BUE8-F1
#
_entry.id   AF-A0A0G0BUE8-F1
#
_cell.length_a   1.000
_cell.length_b   1.000
_cell.length_c   1.000
_cell.angle_alpha   90.00
_cell.angle_beta   90.00
_cell.angle_gamma   90.00
#
_symmetry.space_group_name_H-M   'P 1'
#
loop_
_entity.id
_entity.type
_entity.pdbx_description
1 polymer ?
#
loop_
_entity_poly.entity_id
_entity_poly.type
_entity_poly.pdbx_seq_one_letter_code
_entity_poly.pdbx_strand_id
1 'polypeptide(L)'
;MEKLSLKKYGWKCVLGSEIIYFVCLLGGFLTLRSVEATKLHHTFFEIFPGFTWITVGSVILGAIYFFVFAWIFASYFVWMHNSSLVEIKK
;
A
#
# COMPACT_ATOMS: atom_id res chain seq x y z
N MET A 1 4.66 26.90 6.42
CA MET A 1 3.93 25.65 6.19
C MET A 1 3.91 24.87 7.50
N GLU A 2 2.77 24.30 7.88
CA GLU A 2 2.66 23.55 9.14
C GLU A 2 3.26 22.14 9.03
N LYS A 3 3.65 21.59 10.19
CA LYS A 3 4.16 20.21 10.29
C LYS A 3 3.03 19.20 10.08
N LEU A 4 3.29 18.17 9.28
CA LEU A 4 2.38 17.04 9.13
C LEU A 4 2.39 16.18 10.40
N SER A 5 1.18 15.75 10.80
CA SER A 5 0.99 14.78 11.88
C SER A 5 1.05 13.36 11.32
N LEU A 6 2.01 12.57 11.81
CA LEU A 6 2.17 11.17 11.40
C LEU A 6 0.88 10.35 11.61
N LYS A 7 0.21 10.51 12.75
CA LYS A 7 -1.02 9.77 13.05
C LYS A 7 -2.13 10.10 12.04
N LYS A 8 -2.40 11.40 11.81
CA LYS A 8 -3.47 11.81 10.87
C LYS A 8 -3.13 11.42 9.43
N TYR A 9 -1.87 11.57 9.02
CA TYR A 9 -1.42 11.26 7.67
C TYR A 9 -1.41 9.75 7.43
N GLY A 10 -0.88 8.96 8.37
CA GLY A 10 -0.81 7.50 8.29
C GLY A 10 -2.18 6.85 8.18
N TRP A 11 -3.17 7.26 8.98
CA TRP A 11 -4.53 6.74 8.84
C TRP A 11 -5.19 7.07 7.49
N LYS A 12 -4.87 8.23 6.89
CA LYS A 12 -5.32 8.55 5.53
C LYS A 12 -4.62 7.67 4.49
N CYS A 13 -3.33 7.39 4.66
CA CYS A 13 -2.61 6.44 3.82
C CYS A 13 -3.18 5.03 3.92
N VAL A 14 -3.52 4.55 5.13
CA VAL A 14 -4.17 3.25 5.34
C VAL A 14 -5.48 3.19 4.57
N LEU A 15 -6.37 4.17 4.75
CA LEU A 15 -7.66 4.22 4.03
C LEU A 15 -7.47 4.19 2.50
N GLY A 16 -6.55 5.00 1.97
CA GLY A 16 -6.25 5.00 0.54
C GLY A 16 -5.69 3.66 0.06
N SER A 17 -4.80 3.04 0.85
CA SER A 17 -4.18 1.75 0.54
C SER A 17 -5.20 0.61 0.54
N GLU A 18 -6.16 0.62 1.46
CA GLU A 18 -7.24 -0.37 1.52
C GLU A 18 -8.14 -0.28 0.29
N ILE A 19 -8.54 0.94 -0.11
CA ILE A 19 -9.33 1.15 -1.33
C ILE A 19 -8.61 0.57 -2.55
N ILE A 20 -7.32 0.91 -2.71
CA ILE A 20 -6.51 0.40 -3.83
C ILE A 20 -6.38 -1.13 -3.74
N TYR A 21 -6.19 -1.69 -2.55
CA TYR A 21 -6.11 -3.13 -2.36
C TYR A 21 -7.37 -3.86 -2.85
N PHE A 22 -8.56 -3.39 -2.47
CA PHE A 22 -9.82 -3.97 -2.96
C PHE A 22 -10.01 -3.79 -4.46
N VAL A 23 -9.62 -2.64 -5.04
CA VAL A 23 -9.62 -2.44 -6.48
C VAL A 23 -8.69 -3.44 -7.18
N CYS A 24 -7.52 -3.73 -6.62
CA CYS A 24 -6.59 -4.72 -7.16
C CYS A 24 -7.16 -6.15 -7.08
N LEU A 25 -7.81 -6.51 -5.98
CA LEU A 25 -8.48 -7.81 -5.84
C LEU A 25 -9.59 -7.97 -6.89
N LEU A 26 -10.47 -6.97 -7.04
CA LEU A 26 -11.53 -6.98 -8.04
C LEU A 26 -10.97 -7.02 -9.46
N GLY A 27 -9.93 -6.22 -9.73
CA GLY A 27 -9.22 -6.21 -11.00
C GLY A 27 -8.56 -7.54 -11.33
N GLY A 28 -8.22 -8.36 -10.34
CA GLY A 28 -7.72 -9.73 -10.50
C GLY A 28 -8.70 -10.68 -11.20
N PHE A 29 -9.99 -10.40 -11.12
CA PHE A 29 -11.03 -11.19 -11.78
C PHE A 29 -11.34 -10.73 -13.22
N LEU A 30 -10.80 -9.58 -13.63
CA LEU A 30 -10.99 -9.07 -14.98
C LEU A 30 -10.07 -9.80 -15.96
N THR A 31 -10.65 -10.40 -17.00
CA THR A 31 -9.90 -11.10 -18.07
C THR A 31 -9.31 -10.12 -19.09
N LEU A 32 -8.70 -9.03 -18.62
CA LEU A 32 -8.13 -7.95 -19.45
C LEU A 32 -6.64 -8.15 -19.74
N ARG A 33 -6.03 -9.22 -19.24
CA ARG A 33 -4.58 -9.49 -19.32
C ARG A 33 -4.33 -10.75 -20.15
N SER A 34 -3.17 -10.81 -20.83
CA SER A 34 -2.73 -12.03 -21.49
C SER A 34 -2.43 -13.14 -20.48
N VAL A 35 -2.27 -14.38 -20.96
CA VAL A 35 -1.92 -15.52 -20.12
C VAL A 35 -0.57 -15.32 -19.45
N GLU A 36 0.41 -14.78 -20.19
CA GLU A 36 1.77 -14.50 -19.72
C GLU A 36 1.75 -13.42 -18.64
N ALA A 37 0.98 -12.36 -18.84
CA ALA A 37 0.83 -11.29 -17.85
C ALA A 37 0.16 -11.79 -16.56
N THR A 38 -0.83 -12.69 -16.68
CA THR A 38 -1.51 -13.29 -15.52
C THR A 38 -0.56 -14.21 -14.75
N LYS A 39 0.22 -15.03 -15.47
CA LYS A 39 1.25 -15.89 -14.85
C LYS A 39 2.29 -15.05 -14.10
N LEU A 40 2.83 -14.01 -14.74
CA LEU A 40 3.79 -13.11 -14.11
C LEU A 40 3.21 -12.48 -12.84
N HIS A 41 1.97 -12.00 -12.90
CA HIS A 41 1.28 -11.42 -11.74
C HIS A 41 1.17 -12.41 -10.58
N HIS A 42 0.82 -13.67 -10.86
CA HIS A 42 0.75 -14.71 -9.83
C HIS A 42 2.13 -15.08 -9.27
N THR A 43 3.15 -15.16 -10.12
CA THR A 43 4.54 -15.43 -9.68
C THR A 43 5.08 -14.32 -8.79
N PHE A 44 4.72 -13.05 -9.03
CA PHE A 44 5.09 -11.96 -8.12
C PHE A 44 4.54 -12.15 -6.71
N PHE A 45 3.38 -12.81 -6.56
CA PHE A 45 2.83 -13.08 -5.24
C PHE A 45 3.61 -14.14 -4.46
N GLU A 46 4.39 -14.99 -5.12
CA GLU A 46 5.26 -15.96 -4.45
C GLU A 46 6.38 -15.27 -3.63
N ILE A 47 6.68 -14.00 -3.91
CA ILE A 47 7.61 -13.18 -3.11
C ILE A 47 7.04 -12.91 -1.71
N PHE A 48 5.71 -12.93 -1.56
CA PHE A 48 5.03 -12.69 -0.30
C PHE A 48 4.78 -14.03 0.43
N PRO A 49 5.53 -14.33 1.51
CA PRO A 49 5.44 -15.62 2.17
C PRO A 49 4.01 -15.91 2.66
N GLY A 50 3.47 -17.09 2.30
CA GLY A 50 2.12 -17.48 2.70
C GLY A 50 0.99 -16.86 1.86
N PHE A 51 1.31 -16.12 0.79
CA PHE A 51 0.31 -15.64 -0.13
C PHE A 51 -0.04 -16.71 -1.19
N THR A 52 -1.34 -16.92 -1.37
CA THR A 52 -1.95 -17.82 -2.35
C THR A 52 -3.12 -17.08 -2.99
N TRP A 53 -3.32 -17.23 -4.30
CA TRP A 53 -4.30 -16.43 -5.03
C TRP A 53 -5.73 -16.65 -4.49
N ILE A 54 -6.36 -15.54 -4.05
CA ILE A 54 -7.80 -15.44 -3.69
C ILE A 54 -8.27 -16.33 -2.53
N THR A 55 -7.38 -16.97 -1.76
CA THR A 55 -7.79 -17.62 -0.52
C THR A 55 -8.11 -16.58 0.56
N VAL A 56 -9.06 -16.88 1.45
CA VAL A 56 -9.46 -15.98 2.54
C VAL A 56 -8.25 -15.58 3.40
N GLY A 57 -7.37 -16.54 3.71
CA GLY A 57 -6.16 -16.30 4.48
C GLY A 57 -5.22 -15.31 3.79
N SER A 58 -5.02 -15.43 2.48
CA SER A 58 -4.16 -14.52 1.72
C SER A 58 -4.79 -13.15 1.48
N VAL A 59 -6.12 -13.04 1.44
CA VAL A 59 -6.81 -11.74 1.44
C VAL A 59 -6.54 -10.98 2.75
N ILE A 60 -6.65 -11.67 3.89
CA ILE A 60 -6.34 -11.07 5.20
C ILE A 60 -4.86 -10.69 5.28
N LEU A 61 -3.97 -11.61 4.86
CA LEU A 61 -2.52 -11.36 4.86
C LEU A 61 -2.14 -10.18 3.96
N GLY A 62 -2.78 -10.07 2.79
CA GLY A 62 -2.61 -8.92 1.89
C GLY A 62 -3.02 -7.61 2.54
N ALA A 63 -4.17 -7.57 3.22
CA ALA A 63 -4.60 -6.38 3.96
C ALA A 63 -3.59 -5.98 5.05
N ILE A 64 -3.01 -6.96 5.77
CA ILE A 64 -1.95 -6.73 6.75
C ILE A 64 -0.71 -6.12 6.08
N TYR A 65 -0.26 -6.66 4.94
CA TYR A 65 0.88 -6.10 4.21
C TYR A 65 0.63 -4.66 3.76
N PHE A 66 -0.54 -4.37 3.18
CA PHE A 66 -0.90 -3.02 2.77
C PHE A 66 -0.96 -2.05 3.96
N PHE A 67 -1.48 -2.48 5.11
CA PHE A 67 -1.48 -1.71 6.34
C PHE A 67 -0.06 -1.37 6.79
N VAL A 68 0.84 -2.36 6.84
CA VAL A 68 2.25 -2.15 7.24
C VAL A 68 2.95 -1.20 6.25
N PHE A 69 2.81 -1.43 4.95
CA PHE A 69 3.41 -0.55 3.94
C PHE A 69 2.86 0.88 4.02
N ALA A 70 1.56 1.06 4.24
CA ALA A 70 0.97 2.39 4.39
C ALA A 70 1.63 3.19 5.52
N TRP A 71 1.91 2.56 6.66
CA TRP A 71 2.62 3.22 7.76
C TRP A 71 4.10 3.50 7.46
N ILE A 72 4.79 2.60 6.77
CA ILE A 72 6.18 2.83 6.32
C ILE A 72 6.24 4.06 5.40
N PHE A 73 5.39 4.09 4.37
CA PHE A 73 5.33 5.21 3.42
C PHE A 73 4.89 6.50 4.12
N ALA A 74 3.86 6.48 4.95
CA ALA A 74 3.43 7.65 5.71
C ALA A 74 4.55 8.21 6.60
N SER A 75 5.31 7.34 7.26
CA SER A 75 6.46 7.74 8.09
C SER A 75 7.53 8.41 7.24
N TYR A 76 7.87 7.84 6.09
CA TYR A 76 8.85 8.40 5.17
C TYR A 76 8.41 9.78 4.62
N PHE A 77 7.16 9.91 4.17
CA PHE A 77 6.63 11.17 3.64
C PHE A 77 6.54 12.26 4.71
N VAL A 78 6.07 11.94 5.92
CA VAL A 78 5.97 12.91 7.01
C VAL A 78 7.35 13.37 7.45
N TRP A 79 8.33 12.45 7.54
CA TRP A 79 9.72 12.81 7.82
C TRP A 79 10.27 13.78 6.76
N MET A 80 10.20 13.40 5.48
CA MET A 80 10.70 14.19 4.35
C MET A 80 10.08 15.60 4.31
N HIS A 81 8.76 15.69 4.47
CA HIS A 81 8.06 16.97 4.49
C HIS A 81 8.51 17.82 5.70
N ASN A 82 8.44 17.28 6.92
CA ASN A 82 8.74 18.04 8.12
C ASN A 82 10.21 18.46 8.21
N SER A 83 11.15 17.65 7.69
CA SER A 83 12.59 17.97 7.69
C SER A 83 13.00 18.99 6.64
N SER A 84 12.21 19.16 5.57
CA SER A 84 12.48 20.15 4.51
C SER A 84 11.94 21.55 4.84
N LEU A 85 11.20 21.71 5.94
CA LEU A 85 10.72 23.01 6.38
C LEU A 85 11.89 23.86 6.88
N VAL A 86 12.31 24.83 6.07
CA VAL A 86 13.27 25.86 6.47
C VAL A 86 12.53 26.92 7.28
N GLU A 87 12.91 27.10 8.55
CA GLU A 87 12.44 28.23 9.34
C GLU A 87 13.03 29.53 8.75
N ILE A 88 12.19 30.33 8.09
CA ILE A 88 12.52 31.72 7.87
C ILE A 88 12.27 32.41 9.21
N LYS A 89 13.31 32.47 10.06
CA LYS A 89 13.31 33.34 11.24
C LYS A 89 13.07 34.77 10.74
N LYS A 90 11.90 35.32 11.06
CA LYS A 90 11.55 36.72 10.86
C LYS A 90 11.73 37.46 12.18
#